data_AF-A0A495VVV6-F1
#
_entry.id   AF-A0A495VVV6-F1
#
_cell.length_a   1.000
_cell.length_b   1.000
_cell.length_c   1.000
_cell.angle_alpha   90.00
_cell.angle_beta   90.00
_cell.angle_gamma   90.00
#
_symmetry.space_group_name_H-M   'P 1'
#
loop_
_entity.id
_entity.type
_entity.pdbx_description
1 polymer ?
#
loop_
_entity_poly.entity_id
_entity_poly.type
_entity_poly.pdbx_seq_one_letter_code
_entity_poly.pdbx_strand_id
1 'polypeptide(L)'
;MSRTRTARLVVAALVLVLGPGTAAAATPGPAPAAAEPYCYEEPSQPRADVSDLKAGFTSANWMQTLQAMYKRRWPSGEALAVAQARDPYWNQFVNKNSFEAFAESMMVAIHEETHMWDLDGSRTRWNVHTAAWIDASRQVLQIPLHDGFARKEILPLIKDRYSDSMDGIYLRDRTQGEYHLQGVLAELNAGLTGLPAATVVQEYIKGVGASNARDIAATNLRYLLLYLRVAKDRHAAYWAKIKNEPKLRDLVLTQFLRTAYWLEKSAPYTGKLGSANADKITATNYAPENIAILEEFTGRKVRLDNQKNCTA
;
A
#
# COMPACT_ATOMS: atom_id res chain seq x y z
N MET A 1 31.45 45.76 -37.36
CA MET A 1 31.30 44.31 -37.61
C MET A 1 29.95 43.86 -37.04
N SER A 2 28.83 44.19 -37.67
CA SER A 2 28.09 43.38 -38.66
C SER A 2 28.02 41.88 -38.36
N ARG A 3 26.87 41.42 -37.85
CA ARG A 3 25.98 40.46 -38.53
C ARG A 3 24.73 40.17 -37.69
N THR A 4 23.69 40.95 -37.94
CA THR A 4 22.28 40.62 -37.68
C THR A 4 21.88 39.44 -38.56
N ARG A 5 21.38 38.36 -37.96
CA ARG A 5 20.74 37.24 -38.69
C ARG A 5 19.23 37.32 -38.49
N THR A 6 18.55 37.68 -39.57
CA THR A 6 17.12 37.59 -39.81
C THR A 6 16.71 36.12 -39.97
N ALA A 7 15.76 35.65 -39.17
CA ALA A 7 15.03 34.41 -39.41
C ALA A 7 13.68 34.74 -40.05
N ARG A 8 13.45 34.16 -41.23
CA ARG A 8 12.28 34.33 -42.09
C ARG A 8 11.07 33.60 -41.49
N LEU A 9 9.93 34.28 -41.39
CA LEU A 9 8.62 33.65 -41.26
C LEU A 9 8.28 32.92 -42.56
N VAL A 10 7.97 31.64 -42.47
CA VAL A 10 7.29 30.87 -43.53
C VAL A 10 5.81 30.82 -43.15
N VAL A 11 4.99 31.58 -43.87
CA VAL A 11 3.53 31.48 -43.82
C VAL A 11 3.13 30.41 -44.83
N ALA A 12 2.72 29.24 -44.34
CA ALA A 12 2.08 28.23 -45.18
C ALA A 12 0.57 28.48 -45.17
N ALA A 13 0.03 28.92 -46.30
CA ALA A 13 -1.40 29.00 -46.55
C ALA A 13 -1.95 27.59 -46.79
N LEU A 14 -2.76 27.08 -45.87
CA LEU A 14 -3.51 25.83 -46.05
C LEU A 14 -4.86 26.16 -46.71
N VAL A 15 -4.99 25.80 -47.98
CA VAL A 15 -6.28 25.85 -48.69
C VAL A 15 -7.07 24.59 -48.30
N LEU A 16 -8.12 24.77 -47.52
CA LEU A 16 -9.10 23.71 -47.22
C LEU A 16 -10.08 23.60 -48.39
N VAL A 17 -9.93 22.55 -49.20
CA VAL A 17 -10.93 22.11 -50.17
C VAL A 17 -11.98 21.29 -49.42
N LEU A 18 -13.17 21.85 -49.21
CA LEU A 18 -14.34 21.13 -48.72
C LEU A 18 -15.00 20.37 -49.89
N GLY A 19 -14.64 19.10 -50.05
CA GLY A 19 -15.43 18.16 -50.86
C GLY A 19 -16.62 17.61 -50.08
N PRO A 20 -17.73 17.22 -50.72
CA PRO A 20 -18.86 16.61 -50.05
C PRO A 20 -18.50 15.17 -49.66
N GLY A 21 -17.98 14.98 -48.45
CA GLY A 21 -17.76 13.67 -47.87
C GLY A 21 -19.08 13.09 -47.36
N THR A 22 -19.60 12.09 -48.06
CA THR A 22 -20.62 11.18 -47.53
C THR A 22 -20.13 10.59 -46.21
N ALA A 23 -20.85 10.87 -45.12
CA ALA A 23 -20.60 10.28 -43.81
C ALA A 23 -20.89 8.78 -43.88
N ALA A 24 -19.84 7.97 -44.03
CA ALA A 24 -19.91 6.54 -43.76
C ALA A 24 -20.11 6.36 -42.26
N ALA A 25 -21.23 5.74 -41.87
CA ALA A 25 -21.47 5.33 -40.50
C ALA A 25 -20.34 4.39 -40.07
N ALA A 26 -19.51 4.84 -39.13
CA ALA A 26 -18.50 4.01 -38.51
C ALA A 26 -19.20 2.87 -37.77
N THR A 27 -18.99 1.64 -38.24
CA THR A 27 -19.35 0.44 -37.50
C THR A 27 -18.68 0.49 -36.13
N PRO A 28 -19.39 0.16 -35.02
CA PRO A 28 -18.77 0.06 -33.71
C PRO A 28 -17.62 -0.94 -33.81
N GLY A 29 -16.40 -0.48 -33.52
CA GLY A 29 -15.27 -1.39 -33.39
C GLY A 29 -15.56 -2.43 -32.31
N PRO A 30 -15.00 -3.66 -32.42
CA PRO A 30 -15.15 -4.66 -31.37
C PRO A 30 -14.78 -4.07 -30.02
N ALA A 31 -15.62 -4.33 -29.01
CA ALA A 31 -15.34 -3.92 -27.64
C ALA A 31 -13.93 -4.40 -27.26
N PRO A 32 -13.10 -3.56 -26.61
CA PRO A 32 -11.79 -4.00 -26.16
C PRO A 32 -11.94 -5.27 -25.32
N ALA A 33 -11.12 -6.28 -25.63
CA ALA A 33 -11.13 -7.55 -24.91
C ALA A 33 -11.07 -7.29 -23.41
N ALA A 34 -11.88 -8.03 -22.63
CA ALA A 34 -11.85 -7.96 -21.18
C ALA A 34 -10.41 -8.23 -20.72
N ALA A 35 -9.86 -7.35 -19.90
CA ALA A 35 -8.54 -7.57 -19.32
C ALA A 35 -8.58 -8.84 -18.46
N GLU A 36 -7.57 -9.69 -18.61
CA GLU A 36 -7.43 -10.90 -17.78
C GLU A 36 -7.50 -10.54 -16.28
N PRO A 37 -8.17 -11.38 -15.45
CA PRO A 37 -8.19 -11.20 -14.01
C PRO A 37 -6.78 -11.11 -13.42
N TYR A 38 -6.52 -10.05 -12.67
CA TYR A 38 -5.29 -9.86 -11.92
C TYR A 38 -5.48 -10.28 -10.46
N CYS A 39 -4.72 -11.27 -10.01
CA CYS A 39 -4.68 -11.70 -8.62
C CYS A 39 -3.36 -11.28 -7.97
N TYR A 40 -3.45 -10.71 -6.75
CA TYR A 40 -2.26 -10.51 -5.93
C TYR A 40 -1.89 -11.82 -5.24
N GLU A 41 -0.65 -12.25 -5.47
CA GLU A 41 0.00 -13.32 -4.73
C GLU A 41 1.47 -12.96 -4.48
N GLU A 42 2.07 -13.54 -3.45
CA GLU A 42 3.52 -13.51 -3.25
C GLU A 42 4.02 -14.79 -2.55
N PRO A 43 5.26 -15.24 -2.82
CA PRO A 43 5.81 -16.43 -2.18
C PRO A 43 5.77 -16.34 -0.65
N SER A 44 5.16 -17.33 0.00
CA SER A 44 5.14 -17.43 1.45
C SER A 44 4.91 -18.86 1.93
N GLN A 45 5.68 -19.25 2.94
CA GLN A 45 5.58 -20.55 3.61
C GLN A 45 5.60 -20.34 5.13
N PRO A 46 4.51 -19.83 5.75
CA PRO A 46 4.49 -19.45 7.16
C PRO A 46 4.88 -20.58 8.13
N ARG A 47 4.80 -21.84 7.70
CA ARG A 47 5.09 -23.04 8.50
C ARG A 47 6.43 -23.71 8.16
N ALA A 48 7.25 -23.14 7.27
CA ALA A 48 8.56 -23.73 6.97
C ALA A 48 9.43 -23.76 8.25
N ASP A 49 10.21 -24.82 8.44
CA ASP A 49 10.97 -24.98 9.68
C ASP A 49 12.10 -23.94 9.81
N VAL A 50 12.20 -23.38 11.02
CA VAL A 50 13.22 -22.40 11.43
C VAL A 50 13.80 -22.76 12.81
N SER A 51 13.61 -24.01 13.26
CA SER A 51 14.06 -24.49 14.56
C SER A 51 15.58 -24.36 14.75
N ASP A 52 16.37 -24.58 13.70
CA ASP A 52 17.81 -24.36 13.66
C ASP A 52 18.17 -22.88 13.85
N LEU A 53 17.44 -21.96 13.20
CA LEU A 53 17.64 -20.51 13.34
C LEU A 53 17.29 -20.04 14.75
N LYS A 54 16.23 -20.59 15.34
CA LYS A 54 15.87 -20.35 16.75
C LYS A 54 16.96 -20.85 17.69
N ALA A 55 17.47 -22.07 17.49
CA ALA A 55 18.48 -22.67 18.35
C ALA A 55 19.82 -21.90 18.28
N GLY A 56 20.17 -21.36 17.11
CA GLY A 56 21.38 -20.58 16.89
C GLY A 56 21.23 -19.07 17.13
N PHE A 57 20.07 -18.58 17.57
CA PHE A 57 19.83 -17.15 17.72
C PHE A 57 20.66 -16.54 18.85
N THR A 58 21.27 -15.39 18.56
CA THR A 58 21.98 -14.53 19.50
C THR A 58 21.71 -13.07 19.15
N SER A 59 21.90 -12.17 20.12
CA SER A 59 21.80 -10.73 19.84
C SER A 59 22.79 -10.26 18.75
N ALA A 60 23.96 -10.92 18.62
CA ALA A 60 24.97 -10.57 17.64
C ALA A 60 24.60 -10.96 16.20
N ASN A 61 23.80 -12.02 16.00
CA ASN A 61 23.45 -12.55 14.67
C ASN A 61 21.98 -12.31 14.27
N TRP A 62 21.30 -11.37 14.93
CA TRP A 62 19.88 -11.13 14.75
C TRP A 62 19.51 -10.82 13.28
N MET A 63 20.33 -10.04 12.56
CA MET A 63 20.07 -9.65 11.16
C MET A 63 20.21 -10.85 10.23
N GLN A 64 21.27 -11.65 10.42
CA GLN A 64 21.45 -12.90 9.66
C GLN A 64 20.30 -13.88 9.94
N THR A 65 19.85 -13.95 11.20
CA THR A 65 18.70 -14.76 11.59
C THR A 65 17.41 -14.27 10.90
N LEU A 66 17.18 -12.95 10.89
CA LEU A 66 16.05 -12.32 10.20
C LEU A 66 16.01 -12.70 8.71
N GLN A 67 17.12 -12.45 8.01
CA GLN A 67 17.25 -12.71 6.58
C GLN A 67 17.04 -14.20 6.27
N ALA A 68 17.67 -15.10 7.04
CA ALA A 68 17.52 -16.54 6.83
C ALA A 68 16.10 -17.04 7.13
N MET A 69 15.44 -16.50 8.17
CA MET A 69 14.08 -16.84 8.55
C MET A 69 13.09 -16.42 7.46
N TYR A 70 13.19 -15.18 6.98
CA TYR A 70 12.33 -14.69 5.91
C TYR A 70 12.64 -15.30 4.56
N LYS A 71 13.89 -15.64 4.25
CA LYS A 71 14.21 -16.41 3.04
C LYS A 71 13.37 -17.67 2.92
N ARG A 72 13.17 -18.37 4.04
CA ARG A 72 12.38 -19.61 4.10
C ARG A 72 10.87 -19.36 4.10
N ARG A 73 10.42 -18.33 4.83
CA ARG A 73 8.98 -18.16 5.11
C ARG A 73 8.29 -17.04 4.34
N TRP A 74 9.01 -16.01 3.94
CA TRP A 74 8.51 -14.85 3.20
C TRP A 74 9.66 -14.10 2.49
N PRO A 75 10.05 -14.54 1.28
CA PRO A 75 11.19 -13.96 0.55
C PRO A 75 11.11 -12.43 0.31
N SER A 76 9.92 -11.85 0.22
CA SER A 76 9.76 -10.39 0.13
C SER A 76 10.27 -9.66 1.38
N GLY A 77 10.09 -10.26 2.56
CA GLY A 77 10.63 -9.73 3.82
C GLY A 77 12.15 -9.85 3.89
N GLU A 78 12.73 -10.93 3.35
CA GLU A 78 14.19 -11.06 3.24
C GLU A 78 14.75 -9.97 2.34
N ALA A 79 14.14 -9.77 1.17
CA ALA A 79 14.60 -8.75 0.22
C ALA A 79 14.58 -7.34 0.83
N LEU A 80 13.53 -6.99 1.57
CA LEU A 80 13.48 -5.73 2.32
C LEU A 80 14.58 -5.68 3.39
N ALA A 81 14.81 -6.78 4.11
CA ALA A 81 15.85 -6.85 5.14
C ALA A 81 17.28 -6.79 4.63
N VAL A 82 17.52 -7.25 3.41
CA VAL A 82 18.79 -7.02 2.73
C VAL A 82 18.90 -5.55 2.29
N ALA A 83 17.83 -4.98 1.74
CA ALA A 83 17.83 -3.59 1.26
C ALA A 83 18.07 -2.58 2.39
N GLN A 84 17.52 -2.82 3.57
CA GLN A 84 17.64 -1.96 4.75
C GLN A 84 18.73 -2.38 5.73
N ALA A 85 19.55 -3.40 5.42
CA ALA A 85 20.52 -3.96 6.36
C ALA A 85 21.55 -2.96 6.95
N ARG A 86 21.67 -1.78 6.33
CA ARG A 86 22.58 -0.71 6.71
C ARG A 86 21.89 0.49 7.37
N ASP A 87 20.58 0.44 7.60
CA ASP A 87 19.91 1.49 8.37
C ASP A 87 20.46 1.52 9.81
N PRO A 88 21.09 2.62 10.26
CA PRO A 88 21.58 2.74 11.62
C PRO A 88 20.46 2.70 12.68
N TYR A 89 19.20 2.97 12.31
CA TYR A 89 18.09 3.08 13.22
C TYR A 89 17.35 1.77 13.45
N TRP A 90 17.45 0.80 12.54
CA TRP A 90 16.71 -0.48 12.62
C TRP A 90 16.81 -1.14 14.00
N ASN A 91 18.00 -1.16 14.58
CA ASN A 91 18.24 -1.80 15.86
C ASN A 91 17.28 -1.35 16.99
N GLN A 92 16.75 -0.11 16.95
CA GLN A 92 15.84 0.39 17.98
C GLN A 92 14.48 -0.33 18.01
N PHE A 93 14.09 -0.96 16.89
CA PHE A 93 12.82 -1.65 16.75
C PHE A 93 12.91 -3.15 16.99
N VAL A 94 14.11 -3.69 17.27
CA VAL A 94 14.35 -5.12 17.36
C VAL A 94 14.70 -5.52 18.80
N ASN A 95 13.88 -6.38 19.39
CA ASN A 95 14.17 -6.93 20.72
C ASN A 95 15.00 -8.20 20.60
N LYS A 96 16.23 -8.17 21.09
CA LYS A 96 17.22 -9.24 20.88
C LYS A 96 17.44 -10.15 22.08
N ASN A 97 16.60 -10.03 23.10
CA ASN A 97 16.78 -10.73 24.37
C ASN A 97 16.53 -12.24 24.27
N SER A 98 15.68 -12.65 23.33
CA SER A 98 15.40 -14.05 23.00
C SER A 98 14.84 -14.14 21.59
N PHE A 99 14.78 -15.35 21.03
CA PHE A 99 14.18 -15.55 19.71
C PHE A 99 12.69 -15.18 19.69
N GLU A 100 11.94 -15.47 20.75
CA GLU A 100 10.53 -15.07 20.87
C GLU A 100 10.37 -13.55 20.95
N ALA A 101 11.21 -12.86 21.72
CA ALA A 101 11.17 -11.40 21.79
C ALA A 101 11.54 -10.77 20.44
N PHE A 102 12.50 -11.37 19.75
CA PHE A 102 12.88 -11.01 18.38
C PHE A 102 11.70 -11.19 17.42
N ALA A 103 11.08 -12.37 17.37
CA ALA A 103 9.93 -12.65 16.53
C ALA A 103 8.75 -11.69 16.83
N GLU A 104 8.51 -11.37 18.10
CA GLU A 104 7.46 -10.43 18.53
C GLU A 104 7.71 -8.99 18.07
N SER A 105 8.98 -8.59 17.94
CA SER A 105 9.34 -7.27 17.42
C SER A 105 9.20 -7.12 15.90
N MET A 106 9.05 -8.22 15.15
CA MET A 106 9.13 -8.22 13.69
C MET A 106 8.04 -7.43 12.99
N MET A 107 6.84 -7.37 13.56
CA MET A 107 5.77 -6.53 13.03
C MET A 107 6.21 -5.07 12.95
N VAL A 108 6.62 -4.52 14.10
CA VAL A 108 7.06 -3.12 14.21
C VAL A 108 8.33 -2.90 13.41
N ALA A 109 9.34 -3.76 13.58
CA ALA A 109 10.61 -3.60 12.90
C ALA A 109 10.45 -3.51 11.37
N ILE A 110 9.72 -4.43 10.75
CA ILE A 110 9.51 -4.39 9.30
C ILE A 110 8.58 -3.27 8.87
N HIS A 111 7.57 -2.93 9.68
CA HIS A 111 6.70 -1.78 9.44
C HIS A 111 7.53 -0.48 9.34
N GLU A 112 8.35 -0.21 10.34
CA GLU A 112 9.17 1.01 10.40
C GLU A 112 10.25 1.03 9.31
N GLU A 113 10.90 -0.09 9.03
CA GLU A 113 11.86 -0.19 7.92
C GLU A 113 11.22 0.03 6.55
N THR A 114 9.92 -0.25 6.42
CA THR A 114 9.17 0.08 5.22
C THR A 114 8.99 1.59 5.09
N HIS A 115 8.73 2.30 6.19
CA HIS A 115 8.78 3.77 6.18
C HIS A 115 10.15 4.30 5.79
N MET A 116 11.23 3.74 6.35
CA MET A 116 12.59 4.15 6.01
C MET A 116 12.89 3.93 4.52
N TRP A 117 12.35 2.86 3.92
CA TRP A 117 12.48 2.62 2.48
C TRP A 117 11.64 3.58 1.65
N ASP A 118 10.35 3.69 1.96
CA ASP A 118 9.35 4.45 1.20
C ASP A 118 9.62 5.96 1.25
N LEU A 119 10.06 6.48 2.40
CA LEU A 119 10.15 7.92 2.69
C LEU A 119 11.56 8.51 2.58
N ASP A 120 12.53 7.71 2.15
CA ASP A 120 13.88 8.17 1.84
C ASP A 120 13.86 9.35 0.85
N GLY A 121 14.62 10.40 1.18
CA GLY A 121 14.63 11.65 0.41
C GLY A 121 15.15 11.53 -1.02
N SER A 122 15.82 10.43 -1.39
CA SER A 122 16.20 10.13 -2.78
C SER A 122 15.04 9.62 -3.63
N ARG A 123 13.96 9.13 -3.00
CA ARG A 123 12.80 8.50 -3.64
C ARG A 123 11.50 9.28 -3.44
N THR A 124 11.49 10.15 -2.43
CA THR A 124 10.28 10.81 -1.95
C THR A 124 10.51 12.29 -1.75
N ARG A 125 9.51 13.08 -2.15
CA ARG A 125 9.37 14.48 -1.77
C ARG A 125 7.97 14.65 -1.19
N TRP A 126 7.91 15.00 0.10
CA TRP A 126 6.66 15.07 0.86
C TRP A 126 5.57 15.81 0.09
N ASN A 127 4.40 15.18 0.01
CA ASN A 127 3.20 15.62 -0.69
C ASN A 127 3.34 15.83 -2.22
N VAL A 128 4.51 15.58 -2.81
CA VAL A 128 4.72 15.71 -4.26
C VAL A 128 4.71 14.32 -4.91
N HIS A 129 5.59 13.44 -4.44
CA HIS A 129 5.65 12.05 -4.88
C HIS A 129 6.23 11.16 -3.79
N THR A 130 5.88 9.87 -3.82
CA THR A 130 6.40 8.85 -2.91
C THR A 130 6.94 7.64 -3.66
N ALA A 131 7.64 6.76 -2.96
CA ALA A 131 7.84 5.38 -3.37
C ALA A 131 6.98 4.42 -2.53
N ALA A 132 6.85 3.18 -3.00
CA ALA A 132 6.20 2.09 -2.26
C ALA A 132 6.93 0.76 -2.52
N TRP A 133 7.43 0.15 -1.45
CA TRP A 133 7.87 -1.25 -1.45
C TRP A 133 6.65 -2.18 -1.43
N ILE A 134 6.48 -3.02 -2.45
CA ILE A 134 5.38 -3.99 -2.50
C ILE A 134 5.90 -5.38 -2.12
N ASP A 135 6.81 -5.94 -2.91
CA ASP A 135 7.44 -7.23 -2.64
C ASP A 135 8.82 -7.34 -3.29
N ALA A 136 9.47 -8.51 -3.18
CA ALA A 136 10.81 -8.74 -3.72
C ALA A 136 10.95 -8.44 -5.23
N SER A 137 9.86 -8.54 -5.99
CA SER A 137 9.84 -8.35 -7.44
C SER A 137 9.18 -7.04 -7.88
N ARG A 138 8.43 -6.38 -6.99
CA ARG A 138 7.64 -5.19 -7.29
C ARG A 138 7.95 -4.05 -6.32
N GLN A 139 8.44 -2.96 -6.88
CA GLN A 139 8.64 -1.69 -6.22
C GLN A 139 8.10 -0.60 -7.15
N VAL A 140 7.43 0.40 -6.59
CA VAL A 140 6.96 1.54 -7.39
C VAL A 140 7.71 2.78 -6.95
N LEU A 141 8.46 3.37 -7.87
CA LEU A 141 9.20 4.61 -7.65
C LEU A 141 8.45 5.79 -8.26
N GLN A 142 8.51 6.94 -7.59
CA GLN A 142 7.95 8.21 -8.06
C GLN A 142 6.46 8.12 -8.43
N ILE A 143 5.63 7.84 -7.43
CA ILE A 143 4.16 7.89 -7.51
C ILE A 143 3.73 9.34 -7.27
N PRO A 144 3.15 10.05 -8.25
CA PRO A 144 2.68 11.41 -8.06
C PRO A 144 1.50 11.46 -7.08
N LEU A 145 1.54 12.42 -6.14
CA LEU A 145 0.52 12.54 -5.09
C LEU A 145 -0.32 13.81 -5.19
N HIS A 146 0.20 14.90 -5.79
CA HIS A 146 -0.52 16.16 -5.98
C HIS A 146 -1.06 16.80 -4.68
N ASP A 147 -0.30 16.67 -3.60
CA ASP A 147 -0.56 17.17 -2.25
C ASP A 147 -1.77 16.51 -1.57
N GLY A 148 -2.98 16.84 -2.01
CA GLY A 148 -4.23 16.38 -1.41
C GLY A 148 -4.72 17.28 -0.29
N PHE A 149 -5.36 16.66 0.70
CA PHE A 149 -5.97 17.30 1.86
C PHE A 149 -5.71 16.49 3.14
N ALA A 150 -5.94 17.09 4.30
CA ALA A 150 -5.67 16.47 5.61
C ALA A 150 -6.51 15.20 5.82
N ARG A 151 -5.86 14.08 6.18
CA ARG A 151 -6.54 12.79 6.34
C ARG A 151 -7.59 12.80 7.45
N LYS A 152 -7.50 13.70 8.43
CA LYS A 152 -8.55 13.91 9.45
C LYS A 152 -9.92 14.24 8.86
N GLU A 153 -10.00 14.74 7.62
CA GLU A 153 -11.29 15.03 6.95
C GLU A 153 -12.16 13.78 6.73
N ILE A 154 -11.59 12.58 6.81
CA ILE A 154 -12.34 11.32 6.72
C ILE A 154 -13.08 10.96 8.01
N LEU A 155 -12.70 11.56 9.14
CA LEU A 155 -13.22 11.21 10.47
C LEU A 155 -14.76 11.24 10.55
N PRO A 156 -15.47 12.22 9.94
CA PRO A 156 -16.93 12.21 9.93
C PRO A 156 -17.58 11.02 9.23
N LEU A 157 -16.85 10.27 8.38
CA LEU A 157 -17.36 9.06 7.73
C LEU A 157 -17.24 7.81 8.60
N ILE A 158 -16.50 7.87 9.70
CA ILE A 158 -16.36 6.78 10.67
C ILE A 158 -17.49 6.91 11.70
N LYS A 159 -18.46 5.99 11.64
CA LYS A 159 -19.67 6.01 12.49
C LYS A 159 -19.67 4.97 13.61
N ASP A 160 -18.77 4.00 13.54
CA ASP A 160 -18.52 3.02 14.59
C ASP A 160 -17.34 3.45 15.48
N ARG A 161 -16.92 2.56 16.38
CA ARG A 161 -15.76 2.72 17.26
C ARG A 161 -14.74 1.60 17.07
N TYR A 162 -14.77 0.88 15.96
CA TYR A 162 -13.95 -0.32 15.79
C TYR A 162 -12.45 0.02 15.73
N SER A 163 -12.11 1.18 15.16
CA SER A 163 -10.74 1.69 15.01
C SER A 163 -10.39 2.84 15.98
N ASP A 164 -11.14 3.04 17.08
CA ASP A 164 -11.06 4.27 17.89
C ASP A 164 -9.65 4.63 18.40
N SER A 165 -8.84 3.63 18.77
CA SER A 165 -7.45 3.85 19.19
C SER A 165 -6.57 4.38 18.05
N MET A 166 -6.72 3.81 16.85
CA MET A 166 -6.02 4.24 15.64
C MET A 166 -6.55 5.57 15.12
N ASP A 167 -7.86 5.83 15.23
CA ASP A 167 -8.44 7.13 14.89
C ASP A 167 -7.84 8.22 15.78
N GLY A 168 -7.59 7.91 17.06
CA GLY A 168 -6.87 8.76 18.00
C GLY A 168 -5.48 9.16 17.51
N ILE A 169 -4.70 8.18 17.03
CA ILE A 169 -3.32 8.37 16.57
C ILE A 169 -3.26 9.05 15.21
N TYR A 170 -4.01 8.55 14.22
CA TYR A 170 -3.81 8.93 12.82
C TYR A 170 -4.71 10.09 12.39
N LEU A 171 -5.89 10.25 13.00
CA LEU A 171 -6.89 11.23 12.53
C LEU A 171 -7.12 12.37 13.51
N ARG A 172 -7.14 12.12 14.82
CA ARG A 172 -7.45 13.12 15.84
C ARG A 172 -6.23 13.81 16.42
N ASP A 173 -5.07 13.17 16.38
CA ASP A 173 -3.81 13.82 16.73
C ASP A 173 -3.56 15.03 15.82
N ARG A 174 -2.98 16.09 16.40
CA ARG A 174 -2.81 17.39 15.74
C ARG A 174 -1.81 17.38 14.61
N THR A 175 -0.81 16.49 14.64
CA THR A 175 0.23 16.45 13.61
C THR A 175 -0.13 15.37 12.59
N GLN A 176 -0.39 14.17 13.09
CA GLN A 176 -0.72 13.01 12.29
C GLN A 176 -2.02 13.24 11.49
N GLY A 177 -3.02 13.92 12.05
CA GLY A 177 -4.27 14.24 11.35
C GLY A 177 -4.10 15.15 10.14
N GLU A 178 -3.02 15.94 10.08
CA GLU A 178 -2.71 16.87 8.99
C GLU A 178 -1.97 16.21 7.82
N TYR A 179 -1.54 14.95 7.97
CA TYR A 179 -0.91 14.26 6.85
C TYR A 179 -1.92 14.04 5.72
N HIS A 180 -1.45 14.15 4.47
CA HIS A 180 -2.30 14.01 3.30
C HIS A 180 -2.28 12.56 2.77
N LEU A 181 -2.59 12.36 1.49
CA LEU A 181 -2.58 11.04 0.86
C LEU A 181 -1.25 10.29 1.06
N GLN A 182 -0.13 11.01 1.11
CA GLN A 182 1.17 10.39 1.40
C GLN A 182 1.17 9.64 2.74
N GLY A 183 0.69 10.28 3.81
CA GLY A 183 0.62 9.64 5.13
C GLY A 183 -0.36 8.48 5.15
N VAL A 184 -1.48 8.57 4.41
CA VAL A 184 -2.42 7.44 4.29
C VAL A 184 -1.79 6.24 3.59
N LEU A 185 -1.09 6.46 2.48
CA LEU A 185 -0.45 5.41 1.71
C LEU A 185 0.76 4.80 2.44
N ALA A 186 1.57 5.63 3.11
CA ALA A 186 2.75 5.18 3.84
C ALA A 186 2.37 4.24 4.99
N GLU A 187 1.38 4.62 5.80
CA GLU A 187 0.90 3.80 6.92
C GLU A 187 0.26 2.49 6.45
N LEU A 188 -0.51 2.55 5.35
CA LEU A 188 -1.05 1.33 4.75
C LEU A 188 0.07 0.42 4.22
N ASN A 189 1.06 0.98 3.52
CA ASN A 189 2.13 0.17 2.93
C ASN A 189 2.99 -0.50 4.00
N ALA A 190 3.35 0.24 5.06
CA ALA A 190 4.04 -0.29 6.23
C ALA A 190 3.19 -1.31 6.99
N GLY A 191 1.87 -1.11 7.10
CA GLY A 191 0.95 -2.12 7.60
C GLY A 191 0.96 -3.42 6.77
N LEU A 192 1.07 -3.29 5.45
CA LEU A 192 1.09 -4.41 4.50
C LEU A 192 2.42 -5.15 4.41
N THR A 193 3.48 -4.64 5.01
CA THR A 193 4.73 -5.38 5.25
C THR A 193 4.80 -5.89 6.70
N GLY A 194 4.27 -5.15 7.67
CA GLY A 194 4.21 -5.57 9.07
C GLY A 194 3.30 -6.78 9.32
N LEU A 195 2.14 -6.85 8.66
CA LEU A 195 1.23 -8.00 8.76
C LEU A 195 1.88 -9.32 8.32
N PRO A 196 2.46 -9.43 7.11
CA PRO A 196 3.20 -10.65 6.75
C PRO A 196 4.37 -10.95 7.68
N ALA A 197 5.13 -9.92 8.08
CA ALA A 197 6.27 -10.06 8.99
C ALA A 197 5.89 -10.78 10.29
N ALA A 198 4.74 -10.45 10.88
CA ALA A 198 4.19 -11.15 12.04
C ALA A 198 3.56 -12.51 11.68
N THR A 199 2.82 -12.59 10.58
CA THR A 199 2.09 -13.79 10.19
C THR A 199 3.02 -14.99 10.03
N VAL A 200 4.20 -14.77 9.45
CA VAL A 200 5.16 -15.85 9.20
C VAL A 200 6.00 -16.24 10.41
N VAL A 201 5.80 -15.62 11.57
CA VAL A 201 6.49 -15.96 12.83
C VAL A 201 5.50 -16.11 13.99
N GLN A 202 4.21 -16.21 13.69
CA GLN A 202 3.12 -16.12 14.67
C GLN A 202 3.27 -17.11 15.83
N GLU A 203 3.84 -18.30 15.62
CA GLU A 203 3.98 -19.31 16.67
C GLU A 203 4.96 -18.89 17.77
N TYR A 204 5.84 -17.93 17.49
CA TYR A 204 6.84 -17.42 18.44
C TYR A 204 6.40 -16.13 19.13
N ILE A 205 5.34 -15.49 18.64
CA ILE A 205 4.74 -14.30 19.26
C ILE A 205 3.96 -14.75 20.51
N LYS A 206 4.41 -14.28 21.69
CA LYS A 206 3.86 -14.65 23.00
C LYS A 206 3.14 -13.51 23.71
N GLY A 207 3.44 -12.25 23.38
CA GLY A 207 2.83 -11.06 23.97
C GLY A 207 2.09 -10.17 22.96
N VAL A 208 2.04 -8.88 23.29
CA VAL A 208 1.22 -7.84 22.64
C VAL A 208 1.96 -7.15 21.48
N GLY A 209 3.29 -7.31 21.36
CA GLY A 209 4.11 -6.48 20.45
C GLY A 209 3.75 -6.57 18.96
N ALA A 210 3.15 -7.69 18.52
CA ALA A 210 2.67 -7.90 17.16
C ALA A 210 1.14 -8.07 17.06
N SER A 211 0.41 -7.81 18.15
CA SER A 211 -1.00 -8.22 18.28
C SER A 211 -2.01 -7.31 17.60
N ASN A 212 -1.56 -6.23 16.97
CA ASN A 212 -2.41 -5.29 16.22
C ASN A 212 -2.08 -5.27 14.71
N ALA A 213 -1.29 -6.22 14.21
CA ALA A 213 -0.86 -6.25 12.81
C ALA A 213 -2.05 -6.26 11.83
N ARG A 214 -3.09 -7.05 12.14
CA ARG A 214 -4.33 -7.11 11.36
C ARG A 214 -5.12 -5.80 11.46
N ASP A 215 -5.19 -5.19 12.65
CA ASP A 215 -5.86 -3.92 12.86
C ASP A 215 -5.21 -2.81 12.02
N ILE A 216 -3.87 -2.75 11.99
CA ILE A 216 -3.12 -1.73 11.24
C ILE A 216 -3.45 -1.85 9.75
N ALA A 217 -3.35 -3.05 9.19
CA ALA A 217 -3.63 -3.27 7.77
C ALA A 217 -5.10 -2.98 7.43
N ALA A 218 -6.05 -3.51 8.22
CA ALA A 218 -7.47 -3.32 7.96
C ALA A 218 -7.90 -1.85 8.11
N THR A 219 -7.39 -1.16 9.12
CA THR A 219 -7.75 0.24 9.43
C THR A 219 -7.15 1.20 8.43
N ASN A 220 -5.87 1.06 8.06
CA ASN A 220 -5.27 1.95 7.09
C ASN A 220 -5.84 1.73 5.67
N LEU A 221 -6.28 0.51 5.33
CA LEU A 221 -7.05 0.30 4.11
C LEU A 221 -8.39 1.05 4.16
N ARG A 222 -9.09 0.99 5.30
CA ARG A 222 -10.31 1.76 5.53
C ARG A 222 -10.05 3.24 5.29
N TYR A 223 -8.98 3.78 5.86
CA TYR A 223 -8.63 5.19 5.71
C TYR A 223 -8.37 5.58 4.26
N LEU A 224 -7.66 4.75 3.49
CA LEU A 224 -7.49 4.97 2.06
C LEU A 224 -8.83 5.04 1.33
N LEU A 225 -9.72 4.08 1.54
CA LEU A 225 -11.03 4.03 0.89
C LEU A 225 -11.89 5.26 1.25
N LEU A 226 -11.90 5.66 2.52
CA LEU A 226 -12.62 6.86 2.96
C LEU A 226 -11.98 8.15 2.44
N TYR A 227 -10.65 8.20 2.33
CA TYR A 227 -9.93 9.32 1.74
C TYR A 227 -10.31 9.51 0.28
N LEU A 228 -10.39 8.43 -0.50
CA LEU A 228 -10.85 8.48 -1.89
C LEU A 228 -12.30 8.98 -2.00
N ARG A 229 -13.18 8.60 -1.06
CA ARG A 229 -14.56 9.11 -1.02
C ARG A 229 -14.58 10.61 -0.77
N VAL A 230 -13.87 11.10 0.23
CA VAL A 230 -13.76 12.53 0.52
C VAL A 230 -13.13 13.28 -0.65
N ALA A 231 -12.10 12.71 -1.29
CA ALA A 231 -11.49 13.30 -2.48
C ALA A 231 -12.53 13.54 -3.58
N LYS A 232 -13.34 12.52 -3.89
CA LYS A 232 -14.40 12.61 -4.90
C LYS A 232 -15.49 13.61 -4.51
N ASP A 233 -15.97 13.54 -3.27
CA ASP A 233 -17.17 14.27 -2.84
C ASP A 233 -16.89 15.75 -2.53
N ARG A 234 -15.68 16.08 -2.09
CA ARG A 234 -15.33 17.43 -1.59
C ARG A 234 -14.17 18.09 -2.32
N HIS A 235 -13.32 17.32 -2.98
CA HIS A 235 -12.09 17.81 -3.61
C HIS A 235 -12.04 17.42 -5.10
N ALA A 236 -13.10 17.73 -5.84
CA ALA A 236 -13.30 17.27 -7.24
C ALA A 236 -12.11 17.55 -8.17
N ALA A 237 -11.45 18.70 -8.04
CA ALA A 237 -10.27 19.04 -8.83
C ALA A 237 -9.06 18.15 -8.50
N TYR A 238 -8.87 17.82 -7.21
CA TYR A 238 -7.83 16.90 -6.77
C TYR A 238 -8.14 15.47 -7.22
N TRP A 239 -9.38 15.00 -7.00
CA TRP A 239 -9.85 13.70 -7.50
C TRP A 239 -9.60 13.52 -8.99
N ALA A 240 -9.93 14.52 -9.81
CA ALA A 240 -9.68 14.48 -11.25
C ALA A 240 -8.20 14.35 -11.61
N LYS A 241 -7.27 14.90 -10.81
CA LYS A 241 -5.84 14.69 -10.98
C LYS A 241 -5.45 13.26 -10.63
N ILE A 242 -5.71 12.82 -9.40
CA ILE A 242 -5.24 11.51 -8.92
C ILE A 242 -5.90 10.33 -9.62
N LYS A 243 -7.16 10.45 -10.07
CA LYS A 243 -7.85 9.41 -10.86
C LYS A 243 -7.22 9.20 -12.25
N ASN A 244 -6.44 10.15 -12.74
CA ASN A 244 -5.73 10.02 -14.01
C ASN A 244 -4.26 9.58 -13.83
N GLU A 245 -3.79 9.33 -12.60
CA GLU A 245 -2.43 8.89 -12.32
C GLU A 245 -2.29 7.37 -12.35
N PRO A 246 -1.72 6.75 -13.41
CA PRO A 246 -1.74 5.29 -13.56
C PRO A 246 -1.00 4.58 -12.43
N LYS A 247 0.17 5.09 -12.04
CA LYS A 247 0.96 4.51 -10.94
C LYS A 247 0.20 4.51 -9.61
N LEU A 248 -0.56 5.56 -9.33
CA LEU A 248 -1.34 5.65 -8.10
C LEU A 248 -2.54 4.72 -8.13
N ARG A 249 -3.23 4.60 -9.27
CA ARG A 249 -4.31 3.61 -9.47
C ARG A 249 -3.82 2.19 -9.27
N ASP A 250 -2.69 1.85 -9.88
CA ASP A 250 -2.09 0.51 -9.77
C ASP A 250 -1.65 0.22 -8.34
N LEU A 251 -1.08 1.20 -7.64
CA LEU A 251 -0.73 1.07 -6.23
C LEU A 251 -1.97 0.84 -5.35
N VAL A 252 -3.00 1.67 -5.49
CA VAL A 252 -4.24 1.56 -4.70
C VAL A 252 -4.90 0.19 -4.90
N LEU A 253 -4.99 -0.28 -6.15
CA LEU A 253 -5.49 -1.62 -6.45
C LEU A 253 -4.61 -2.70 -5.81
N THR A 254 -3.29 -2.59 -5.97
CA THR A 254 -2.35 -3.57 -5.42
C THR A 254 -2.43 -3.62 -3.89
N GLN A 255 -2.50 -2.48 -3.21
CA GLN A 255 -2.64 -2.43 -1.75
C GLN A 255 -3.96 -3.04 -1.29
N PHE A 256 -5.08 -2.79 -1.99
CA PHE A 256 -6.36 -3.43 -1.66
C PHE A 256 -6.27 -4.96 -1.78
N LEU A 257 -5.79 -5.47 -2.92
CA LEU A 257 -5.70 -6.92 -3.17
C LEU A 257 -4.68 -7.59 -2.25
N ARG A 258 -3.55 -6.94 -1.97
CA ARG A 258 -2.55 -7.39 -1.01
C ARG A 258 -3.09 -7.44 0.42
N THR A 259 -3.92 -6.47 0.80
CA THR A 259 -4.61 -6.48 2.10
C THR A 259 -5.51 -7.70 2.21
N ALA A 260 -6.32 -7.98 1.18
CA ALA A 260 -7.18 -9.16 1.14
C ALA A 260 -6.36 -10.46 1.30
N TYR A 261 -5.28 -10.58 0.53
CA TYR A 261 -4.38 -11.74 0.56
C TYR A 261 -3.81 -12.02 1.95
N TRP A 262 -3.25 -11.00 2.62
CA TRP A 262 -2.62 -11.19 3.92
C TRP A 262 -3.62 -11.29 5.08
N LEU A 263 -4.78 -10.64 4.99
CA LEU A 263 -5.85 -10.85 5.97
C LEU A 263 -6.42 -12.27 5.89
N GLU A 264 -6.49 -12.87 4.71
CA GLU A 264 -6.87 -14.28 4.57
C GLU A 264 -5.81 -15.20 5.17
N LYS A 265 -4.53 -15.04 4.79
CA LYS A 265 -3.45 -15.88 5.33
C LYS A 265 -3.28 -15.79 6.85
N SER A 266 -3.56 -14.63 7.43
CA SER A 266 -3.47 -14.42 8.87
C SER A 266 -4.76 -14.73 9.63
N ALA A 267 -5.86 -15.08 8.95
CA ALA A 267 -7.14 -15.39 9.58
C ALA A 267 -7.08 -16.51 10.64
N PRO A 268 -6.27 -17.58 10.49
CA PRO A 268 -6.12 -18.60 11.54
C PRO A 268 -5.52 -18.08 12.85
N TYR A 269 -4.98 -16.86 12.85
CA TYR A 269 -4.24 -16.25 13.96
C TYR A 269 -4.88 -14.95 14.45
N THR A 270 -6.17 -14.72 14.16
CA THR A 270 -6.88 -13.47 14.51
C THR A 270 -6.76 -13.13 15.98
N GLY A 271 -6.94 -14.08 16.90
CA GLY A 271 -6.82 -13.86 18.34
C GLY A 271 -5.41 -13.52 18.84
N LYS A 272 -4.38 -13.65 17.98
CA LYS A 272 -2.99 -13.30 18.30
C LYS A 272 -2.52 -12.07 17.55
N LEU A 273 -2.94 -11.89 16.30
CA LEU A 273 -2.43 -10.85 15.40
C LEU A 273 -3.41 -9.69 15.20
N GLY A 274 -4.58 -9.71 15.83
CA GLY A 274 -5.51 -8.60 15.82
C GLY A 274 -6.36 -8.51 17.08
N SER A 275 -7.00 -7.36 17.25
CA SER A 275 -8.04 -7.16 18.23
C SER A 275 -9.33 -7.88 17.81
N ALA A 276 -10.29 -7.95 18.74
CA ALA A 276 -11.65 -8.44 18.46
C ALA A 276 -12.42 -7.61 17.41
N ASN A 277 -11.88 -6.45 17.00
CA ASN A 277 -12.50 -5.58 16.00
C ASN A 277 -11.86 -5.69 14.61
N ALA A 278 -10.69 -6.34 14.45
CA ALA A 278 -9.98 -6.41 13.16
C ALA A 278 -10.86 -6.94 12.01
N ASP A 279 -11.66 -7.98 12.27
CA ASP A 279 -12.57 -8.55 11.27
C ASP A 279 -13.78 -7.65 10.99
N LYS A 280 -14.25 -6.92 11.99
CA LYS A 280 -15.33 -5.92 11.83
C LYS A 280 -14.85 -4.75 10.97
N ILE A 281 -13.65 -4.24 11.21
CA ILE A 281 -13.02 -3.21 10.38
C ILE A 281 -12.88 -3.73 8.95
N THR A 282 -12.35 -4.95 8.79
CA THR A 282 -12.22 -5.60 7.48
C THR A 282 -13.55 -5.65 6.74
N ALA A 283 -14.64 -6.03 7.40
CA ALA A 283 -15.97 -6.04 6.78
C ALA A 283 -16.40 -4.65 6.27
N THR A 284 -16.09 -3.57 7.00
CA THR A 284 -16.40 -2.20 6.53
C THR A 284 -15.64 -1.81 5.26
N ASN A 285 -14.45 -2.36 5.00
CA ASN A 285 -13.70 -2.10 3.77
C ASN A 285 -14.41 -2.61 2.52
N TYR A 286 -15.26 -3.64 2.67
CA TYR A 286 -16.06 -4.22 1.60
C TYR A 286 -17.50 -3.70 1.55
N ALA A 287 -17.81 -2.61 2.26
CA ALA A 287 -19.09 -1.93 2.11
C ALA A 287 -19.28 -1.48 0.65
N PRO A 288 -20.51 -1.53 0.08
CA PRO A 288 -20.74 -1.24 -1.34
C PRO A 288 -20.17 0.10 -1.80
N GLU A 289 -20.26 1.14 -0.99
CA GLU A 289 -19.74 2.46 -1.31
C GLU A 289 -18.20 2.54 -1.31
N ASN A 290 -17.53 1.69 -0.51
CA ASN A 290 -16.08 1.60 -0.47
C ASN A 290 -15.54 0.77 -1.64
N ILE A 291 -16.27 -0.27 -2.07
CA ILE A 291 -15.96 -0.98 -3.32
C ILE A 291 -16.21 -0.08 -4.53
N ALA A 292 -17.33 0.63 -4.58
CA ALA A 292 -17.65 1.52 -5.70
C ALA A 292 -16.58 2.60 -5.92
N ILE A 293 -16.07 3.23 -4.84
CA ILE A 293 -15.01 4.24 -4.98
C ILE A 293 -13.69 3.63 -5.45
N LEU A 294 -13.33 2.43 -4.97
CA LEU A 294 -12.12 1.72 -5.37
C LEU A 294 -12.17 1.39 -6.86
N GLU A 295 -13.27 0.78 -7.30
CA GLU A 295 -13.43 0.37 -8.69
C GLU A 295 -13.50 1.57 -9.63
N GLU A 296 -14.13 2.66 -9.21
CA GLU A 296 -14.15 3.90 -9.97
C GLU A 296 -12.74 4.50 -10.07
N PHE A 297 -11.99 4.55 -8.96
CA PHE A 297 -10.64 5.09 -8.94
C PHE A 297 -9.69 4.28 -9.81
N THR A 298 -9.69 2.97 -9.63
CA THR A 298 -8.74 2.06 -10.28
C THR A 298 -9.16 1.72 -11.71
N GLY A 299 -10.44 1.81 -12.03
CA GLY A 299 -11.01 1.34 -13.30
C GLY A 299 -10.99 -0.18 -13.43
N ARG A 300 -10.97 -0.91 -12.30
CA ARG A 300 -10.98 -2.38 -12.24
C ARG A 300 -12.09 -2.85 -11.33
N LYS A 301 -12.81 -3.89 -11.74
CA LYS A 301 -13.77 -4.59 -10.88
C LYS A 301 -13.03 -5.54 -9.97
N VAL A 302 -13.45 -5.68 -8.72
CA VAL A 302 -12.83 -6.59 -7.75
C VAL A 302 -13.77 -7.72 -7.37
N ARG A 303 -13.21 -8.91 -7.12
CA ARG A 303 -14.02 -10.03 -6.63
C ARG A 303 -14.35 -9.81 -5.15
N LEU A 304 -15.59 -10.16 -4.79
CA LEU A 304 -16.10 -10.07 -3.42
C LEU A 304 -16.40 -11.45 -2.79
N ASP A 305 -16.13 -12.52 -3.55
CA ASP A 305 -16.33 -13.91 -3.15
C ASP A 305 -15.11 -14.46 -2.39
N ASN A 306 -14.75 -15.73 -2.57
CA ASN A 306 -13.60 -16.35 -1.92
C ASN A 306 -12.25 -16.00 -2.55
N GLN A 307 -12.20 -15.14 -3.58
CA GLN A 307 -10.98 -14.69 -4.22
C GLN A 307 -10.82 -13.17 -4.15
N LYS A 308 -10.98 -12.58 -2.95
CA LYS A 308 -10.95 -11.12 -2.72
C LYS A 308 -9.62 -10.45 -3.08
N ASN A 309 -8.56 -11.24 -3.26
CA ASN A 309 -7.27 -10.81 -3.75
C ASN A 309 -7.20 -10.72 -5.29
N CYS A 310 -8.31 -10.87 -6.01
CA CYS A 310 -8.37 -10.81 -7.47
C CYS A 310 -9.33 -9.73 -8.02
N THR A 311 -9.04 -9.24 -9.22
CA THR A 311 -10.02 -8.52 -10.04
C THR A 311 -11.04 -9.49 -10.66
N ALA A 312 -12.23 -8.99 -10.97
CA ALA A 312 -13.32 -9.74 -11.62
C ALA A 312 -13.24 -9.70 -13.14
#